data_AF-A0A916V8H9-F1
#
_entry.id   AF-A0A916V8H9-F1
#
_cell.length_a   1.000
_cell.length_b   1.000
_cell.length_c   1.000
_cell.angle_alpha   90.00
_cell.angle_beta   90.00
_cell.angle_gamma   90.00
#
_symmetry.space_group_name_H-M   'P 1'
#
loop_
_entity.id
_entity.type
_entity.pdbx_description
1 polymer ?
#
loop_
_entity_poly.entity_id
_entity_poly.type
_entity_poly.pdbx_seq_one_letter_code
_entity_poly.pdbx_strand_id
1 'polypeptide(L)'
;MCFYTALHWVEYYACLKSVDISVYGGKSPHDCRRLYVRELAKELNSRTLRKAYEELEKESKKSRYLVDLSTDAIVHYKLNNLKVDKAFQNLQIISVLLSS
;
A
#
# COMPACT_ATOMS: atom_id res chain seq x y z
N MET A 1 3.66 -4.70 -13.63
CA MET A 1 2.56 -4.41 -12.69
C MET A 1 3.16 -3.92 -11.38
N CYS A 2 3.26 -2.60 -11.22
CA CYS A 2 4.18 -1.95 -10.27
C CYS A 2 3.57 -1.66 -8.88
N PHE A 3 2.31 -2.03 -8.65
CA PHE A 3 1.60 -1.73 -7.40
C PHE A 3 2.13 -2.49 -6.20
N TYR A 4 2.65 -3.70 -6.42
CA TYR A 4 3.25 -4.48 -5.33
C TYR A 4 4.58 -3.87 -4.87
N THR A 5 5.43 -3.45 -5.81
CA THR A 5 6.66 -2.70 -5.53
C THR A 5 6.37 -1.41 -4.77
N ALA A 6 5.29 -0.71 -5.12
CA ALA A 6 4.84 0.49 -4.41
C ALA A 6 4.49 0.24 -2.93
N LEU A 7 3.96 -0.94 -2.57
CA LEU A 7 3.65 -1.30 -1.18
C LEU A 7 4.88 -1.56 -0.31
N HIS A 8 6.03 -1.89 -0.91
CA HIS A 8 7.27 -2.17 -0.17
C HIS A 8 7.91 -0.91 0.41
N TRP A 9 7.44 0.29 0.05
CA TRP A 9 7.95 1.54 0.62
C TRP A 9 7.78 1.61 2.15
N VAL A 10 6.66 1.09 2.67
CA VAL A 10 6.39 1.03 4.11
C VAL A 10 7.33 0.07 4.81
N GLU A 11 7.62 -1.08 4.20
CA GLU A 11 8.57 -2.06 4.75
C GLU A 11 9.98 -1.47 4.76
N TYR A 12 10.36 -0.77 3.68
CA TYR A 12 11.63 -0.04 3.61
C TYR A 12 11.75 1.02 4.70
N TYR A 13 10.69 1.82 4.92
CA TYR A 13 10.66 2.79 6.01
C TYR A 13 10.81 2.13 7.39
N ALA A 14 10.10 1.01 7.63
CA ALA A 14 10.24 0.26 8.87
C ALA A 14 11.68 -0.22 9.09
N CYS A 15 12.33 -0.74 8.04
CA CYS A 15 13.74 -1.11 8.08
C CYS A 15 14.64 0.08 8.46
N LEU A 16 14.41 1.27 7.88
CA LEU A 16 15.17 2.48 8.22
C LEU A 16 15.00 2.89 9.69
N LYS A 17 13.80 2.68 10.25
CA LYS A 17 13.51 2.97 11.66
C LYS A 17 13.83 1.79 12.59
N SER A 18 14.46 0.72 12.09
CA SER A 18 14.77 -0.51 12.83
C SER A 18 13.55 -1.14 13.50
N VAL A 19 12.38 -1.03 12.86
CA VAL A 19 11.11 -1.60 13.34
C VAL A 19 10.89 -2.95 12.65
N ASP A 20 10.76 -4.01 13.45
CA ASP A 20 10.29 -5.31 12.97
C ASP A 20 8.76 -5.28 12.83
N ILE A 21 8.26 -5.20 11.60
CA ILE A 21 6.81 -5.17 11.34
C ILE A 21 6.11 -6.50 11.66
N SER A 22 6.85 -7.60 11.81
CA SER A 22 6.26 -8.92 12.07
C SER A 22 5.60 -9.00 13.46
N VAL A 23 6.06 -8.17 14.40
CA VAL A 23 5.56 -8.11 15.79
C VAL A 23 4.11 -7.60 15.88
N TYR A 24 3.60 -6.96 14.83
CA TYR A 24 2.23 -6.45 14.79
C TYR A 24 1.17 -7.56 14.64
N GLY A 25 1.55 -8.85 14.62
CA GLY A 25 0.64 -9.96 14.96
C GLY A 25 -0.42 -10.32 13.91
N GLY A 26 -0.11 -10.15 12.61
CA GLY A 26 -1.01 -10.49 11.51
C GLY A 26 -0.99 -11.98 11.13
N LYS A 27 -2.10 -12.47 10.54
CA LYS A 27 -2.18 -13.83 9.96
C LYS A 27 -1.38 -13.97 8.65
N SER A 28 -0.95 -12.85 8.08
CA SER A 28 -0.18 -12.77 6.85
C SER A 28 0.74 -11.54 6.86
N PRO A 29 1.79 -11.51 6.00
CA PRO A 29 2.62 -10.31 5.83
C PRO A 29 1.85 -9.06 5.41
N HIS A 30 0.70 -9.22 4.73
CA HIS A 30 -0.20 -8.11 4.41
C HIS A 30 -0.87 -7.54 5.67
N ASP A 31 -1.31 -8.42 6.58
CA ASP A 31 -1.92 -8.01 7.83
C ASP A 31 -0.91 -7.31 8.74
N CYS A 32 0.31 -7.84 8.87
CA CYS A 32 1.37 -7.20 9.65
C CYS A 32 1.65 -5.78 9.16
N ARG A 33 1.85 -5.60 7.85
CA ARG A 33 2.03 -4.26 7.25
C ARG A 33 0.86 -3.34 7.51
N ARG A 34 -0.37 -3.81 7.30
CA ARG A 34 -1.58 -2.98 7.49
C ARG A 34 -1.74 -2.55 8.95
N LEU A 35 -1.41 -3.41 9.90
CA LEU A 35 -1.41 -3.09 11.33
C LEU A 35 -0.30 -2.09 11.67
N TYR A 36 0.91 -2.30 11.16
CA TYR A 36 2.00 -1.33 11.30
C TYR A 36 1.62 0.06 10.79
N VAL A 37 1.10 0.15 9.56
CA VAL A 37 0.65 1.44 8.97
C VAL A 37 -0.46 2.07 9.80
N ARG A 38 -1.36 1.27 10.38
CA ARG A 38 -2.43 1.79 11.23
C ARG A 38 -1.89 2.42 12.49
N GLU A 39 -0.91 1.80 13.16
CA GLU A 39 -0.29 2.38 14.35
C GLU A 39 0.56 3.59 13.99
N LEU A 40 1.38 3.51 12.93
CA LEU A 40 2.16 4.64 12.43
C LEU A 40 1.29 5.85 12.06
N ALA A 41 0.12 5.61 11.45
CA ALA A 41 -0.84 6.67 11.14
C ALA A 41 -1.44 7.33 12.40
N LYS A 42 -1.56 6.61 13.52
CA LYS A 42 -1.98 7.20 14.80
C LYS A 42 -0.86 8.04 15.41
N GLU A 43 0.36 7.51 15.41
CA GLU A 43 1.55 8.21 15.92
C GLU A 43 1.77 9.54 15.19
N LEU A 44 1.63 9.53 13.86
CA LEU A 44 1.75 10.73 13.02
C LEU A 44 0.47 11.58 12.96
N ASN A 45 -0.59 11.19 13.66
CA ASN A 45 -1.93 11.78 13.58
C ASN A 45 -2.42 11.99 12.12
N SER A 46 -2.09 11.05 11.22
CA SER A 46 -2.30 11.15 9.78
C SER A 46 -3.30 10.12 9.29
N ARG A 47 -4.59 10.49 9.28
CA ARG A 47 -5.65 9.67 8.67
C ARG A 47 -5.41 9.47 7.16
N THR A 48 -4.72 10.40 6.52
CA THR A 48 -4.34 10.37 5.11
C THR A 48 -3.41 9.21 4.81
N LEU A 49 -2.38 8.99 5.64
CA LEU A 49 -1.44 7.86 5.49
C LEU A 49 -2.19 6.52 5.42
N ARG A 50 -3.07 6.29 6.40
CA ARG A 50 -3.85 5.05 6.49
C ARG A 50 -4.72 4.85 5.25
N LYS A 51 -5.46 5.89 4.83
CA LYS A 51 -6.35 5.81 3.66
C LYS A 51 -5.58 5.54 2.37
N ALA A 52 -4.49 6.28 2.13
CA ALA A 52 -3.66 6.11 0.94
C ALA A 52 -3.11 4.68 0.84
N TYR A 53 -2.65 4.13 1.96
CA TYR A 53 -2.15 2.76 2.02
C TYR A 53 -3.25 1.71 1.77
N GLU A 54 -4.40 1.81 2.44
CA GLU A 54 -5.52 0.87 2.26
C GLU A 54 -6.03 0.84 0.82
N GLU A 55 -6.10 1.99 0.15
CA GLU A 55 -6.48 2.07 -1.26
C GLU A 55 -5.42 1.44 -2.18
N LEU A 56 -4.14 1.72 -1.94
CA LEU A 56 -3.04 1.14 -2.71
C LEU A 56 -2.96 -0.39 -2.53
N GLU A 57 -3.16 -0.88 -1.30
CA GLU A 57 -3.18 -2.32 -0.99
C GLU A 57 -4.33 -3.01 -1.73
N LYS A 58 -5.52 -2.39 -1.75
CA LYS A 58 -6.69 -2.92 -2.45
C LYS A 58 -6.44 -3.07 -3.95
N GLU A 59 -5.92 -2.04 -4.61
CA GLU A 59 -5.61 -2.09 -6.04
C GLU A 59 -4.45 -3.06 -6.34
N SER A 60 -3.47 -3.19 -5.44
CA SER A 60 -2.42 -4.21 -5.58
C SER A 60 -2.97 -5.64 -5.46
N LYS A 61 -3.91 -5.90 -4.54
CA LYS A 61 -4.54 -7.23 -4.41
C LYS A 61 -5.41 -7.54 -5.62
N LYS A 62 -6.19 -6.56 -6.08
CA LYS A 62 -7.03 -6.67 -7.29
C LYS A 62 -6.21 -7.01 -8.53
N SER A 63 -5.10 -6.30 -8.74
CA SER A 63 -4.20 -6.54 -9.87
C SER A 63 -3.49 -7.90 -9.81
N ARG A 64 -3.11 -8.36 -8.61
CA ARG A 64 -2.37 -9.62 -8.43
C ARG A 64 -3.25 -10.86 -8.46
N TYR A 65 -4.39 -10.81 -7.78
CA TYR A 65 -5.28 -11.95 -7.59
C TYR A 65 -6.48 -11.93 -8.56
N LEU A 66 -6.52 -10.96 -9.47
CA LEU A 66 -7.61 -10.74 -10.42
C LEU A 66 -8.99 -10.63 -9.74
N VAL A 67 -9.01 -10.18 -8.48
CA VAL A 67 -10.24 -10.09 -7.68
C VAL A 67 -11.18 -9.07 -8.32
N ASP A 68 -12.40 -9.51 -8.62
CA ASP A 68 -13.43 -8.71 -9.29
C ASP A 68 -12.97 -8.14 -10.64
N LEU A 69 -12.17 -8.90 -11.39
CA LEU A 69 -11.80 -8.61 -12.78
C LEU A 69 -12.32 -9.72 -13.70
N SER A 70 -13.04 -9.34 -14.75
CA SER A 70 -13.47 -10.25 -15.82
C SER A 70 -12.42 -10.43 -16.92
N THR A 71 -11.27 -9.77 -16.79
CA THR A 71 -10.19 -9.71 -17.78
C THR A 71 -8.82 -9.67 -17.10
N ASP A 72 -7.77 -9.82 -17.88
CA ASP A 72 -6.39 -9.68 -17.46
C ASP A 72 -6.14 -8.29 -16.89
N ALA A 73 -5.36 -8.23 -15.82
CA ALA A 73 -5.14 -6.97 -15.16
C ALA A 73 -4.40 -5.94 -16.05
N ILE A 74 -3.57 -6.39 -17.00
CA ILE A 74 -2.96 -5.48 -18.00
C ILE A 74 -4.04 -4.77 -18.83
N VAL A 75 -5.01 -5.52 -19.35
CA VAL A 75 -6.11 -4.98 -20.15
C VAL A 75 -6.98 -4.08 -19.28
N HIS A 76 -7.32 -4.52 -18.08
CA HIS A 76 -8.12 -3.73 -17.13
C HIS A 76 -7.50 -2.35 -16.86
N TYR A 77 -6.22 -2.31 -16.46
CA TYR A 77 -5.60 -1.04 -16.06
C TYR A 77 -5.21 -0.15 -17.24
N LYS A 78 -4.98 -0.71 -18.44
CA LYS A 78 -4.86 0.09 -19.68
C LYS A 78 -6.15 0.84 -20.01
N LEU A 79 -7.30 0.23 -19.73
CA LEU A 79 -8.62 0.85 -19.93
C LEU A 79 -9.04 1.75 -18.76
N ASN A 80 -8.33 1.70 -17.63
CA ASN A 80 -8.66 2.41 -16.40
C ASN A 80 -7.47 3.24 -15.87
N ASN A 81 -6.89 4.09 -16.73
CA ASN A 81 -5.71 4.91 -16.38
C ASN A 81 -5.90 5.74 -15.11
N LEU A 82 -7.10 6.25 -14.84
CA LEU A 82 -7.41 6.99 -13.60
C LEU A 82 -7.09 6.19 -12.33
N LYS A 83 -7.27 4.85 -12.35
CA LYS A 83 -6.91 4.01 -11.21
C LYS A 83 -5.40 3.88 -11.04
N VAL A 84 -4.68 3.84 -12.15
CA VAL A 84 -3.23 3.80 -12.18
C VAL A 84 -2.68 5.11 -11.61
N ASP A 85 -3.17 6.25 -12.08
CA ASP A 85 -2.78 7.58 -11.60
C ASP A 85 -3.06 7.74 -10.10
N LYS A 86 -4.25 7.34 -9.66
CA LYS A 86 -4.62 7.40 -8.24
C LYS A 86 -3.70 6.53 -7.37
N ALA A 87 -3.31 5.35 -7.85
CA ALA A 87 -2.37 4.51 -7.13
C ALA A 87 -0.97 5.15 -7.04
N PHE A 88 -0.49 5.81 -8.10
CA PHE A 88 0.75 6.59 -8.04
C PHE A 88 0.66 7.80 -7.09
N GLN A 89 -0.46 8.52 -7.10
CA GLN A 89 -0.71 9.61 -6.15
C GLN A 89 -0.69 9.12 -4.70
N ASN A 90 -1.35 7.99 -4.42
CA ASN A 90 -1.33 7.39 -3.09
C ASN A 90 0.08 6.97 -2.66
N LEU A 91 0.88 6.40 -3.58
CA LEU A 91 2.29 6.11 -3.31
C LEU A 91 3.08 7.39 -2.98
N GLN A 92 2.88 8.47 -3.72
CA GLN A 92 3.55 9.74 -3.48
C GLN A 92 3.16 10.35 -2.12
N ILE A 93 1.88 10.26 -1.74
CA ILE A 93 1.41 10.69 -0.43
C ILE A 93 2.13 9.91 0.68
N ILE A 94 2.18 8.58 0.56
CA ILE A 94 2.87 7.72 1.53
C ILE A 94 4.35 8.07 1.58
N SER A 95 5.02 8.23 0.44
CA SER A 95 6.45 8.51 0.41
C SER A 95 6.79 9.85 1.04
N VAL A 96 6.02 10.91 0.76
CA VAL A 96 6.22 12.23 1.38
C VAL A 96 6.04 12.16 2.89
N LEU A 97 4.98 11.49 3.37
CA LEU A 97 4.71 11.36 4.80
C LEU A 97 5.74 10.50 5.54
N LEU A 98 6.42 9.59 4.84
CA LEU A 98 7.41 8.67 5.40
C LEU A 98 8.86 9.02 5.02
N SER A 99 9.11 10.16 4.38
CA SER A 99 10.47 10.64 4.09
C SER A 99 10.95 11.70 5.08
N SER A 100 10.17 11.97 6.13
CA SER A 100 10.49 12.86 7.26
C SER A 100 11.07 12.06 8.43
#